data_AF-A0A9E1XYR7-F1
#
_entry.id   AF-A0A9E1XYR7-F1
#
_cell.length_a   1.000
_cell.length_b   1.000
_cell.length_c   1.000
_cell.angle_alpha   90.00
_cell.angle_beta   90.00
_cell.angle_gamma   90.00
#
_symmetry.space_group_name_H-M   'P 1'
#
loop_
_entity.id
_entity.type
_entity.pdbx_description
1 polymer ?
#
loop_
_entity_poly.entity_id
_entity_poly.type
_entity_poly.pdbx_seq_one_letter_code
_entity_poly.pdbx_strand_id
1 'polypeptide(L)'
;MRFITPLLDSIVDFISPPTCLHCESPLLQRDALFCTTCGELMTLTPHHERCPRCFSAHYNTRRRKCSQCTKEKPIFKGCASAFEYEGPPATLIKKMKYHRQPFLAKGAGAYMTAQLITLDWPLPDIIVPVPMPRMRLIQRGYNQAKLLAETIGHTIERPVLDILNKPSGEYPQTGQSLRQRKTMPPGIITLKKKNVLNNLTVLLVDDVITTGTTLKQCGKTILDDGPCTLYAMTFCKT
;
A
#
# COMPACT_ATOMS: atom_id res chain seq x y z
N MET A 1 -12.08 -30.91 24.77
CA MET A 1 -11.15 -30.78 23.63
C MET A 1 -10.27 -29.51 23.72
N ARG A 2 -9.65 -29.19 24.87
CA ARG A 2 -8.81 -27.97 25.05
C ARG A 2 -7.33 -28.24 25.41
N PHE A 3 -6.91 -29.51 25.47
CA PHE A 3 -5.55 -29.91 25.87
C PHE A 3 -4.69 -30.45 24.71
N ILE A 4 -5.25 -30.56 23.50
CA ILE A 4 -4.53 -31.13 22.33
C ILE A 4 -3.66 -30.07 21.63
N THR A 5 -4.04 -28.79 21.72
CA THR A 5 -3.34 -27.68 21.06
C THR A 5 -1.92 -27.41 21.57
N PRO A 6 -1.61 -27.37 22.89
CA PRO A 6 -0.27 -26.98 23.34
C PRO A 6 0.81 -28.03 23.02
N LEU A 7 0.43 -29.32 23.03
CA LEU A 7 1.35 -30.42 22.73
C LEU A 7 1.66 -30.49 21.23
N LEU A 8 0.65 -30.30 20.37
CA LEU A 8 0.84 -30.19 18.92
C LEU A 8 1.68 -28.96 18.57
N ASP A 9 1.44 -27.83 19.24
CA ASP A 9 2.23 -26.62 19.08
C ASP A 9 3.70 -26.89 19.46
N SER A 10 3.96 -27.53 20.59
CA SER A 10 5.33 -27.86 21.02
C SER A 10 6.07 -28.79 20.04
N ILE A 11 5.39 -29.77 19.45
CA ILE A 11 5.98 -30.67 18.45
C ILE A 11 6.28 -29.93 17.14
N VAL A 12 5.37 -29.06 16.69
CA VAL A 12 5.58 -28.23 15.51
C VAL A 12 6.73 -27.25 15.71
N ASP A 13 6.88 -26.66 16.91
CA ASP A 13 8.01 -25.77 17.23
C ASP A 13 9.36 -26.49 17.21
N PHE A 14 9.38 -27.76 17.62
CA PHE A 14 10.59 -28.56 17.58
C PHE A 14 11.02 -28.88 16.14
N ILE A 15 10.06 -29.13 15.25
CA ILE A 15 10.32 -29.50 13.85
C ILE A 15 10.53 -28.25 12.96
N SER A 16 9.81 -27.16 13.25
CA SER A 16 9.84 -25.91 12.49
C SER A 16 9.64 -24.72 13.42
N PRO A 17 10.70 -24.29 14.14
CA PRO A 17 10.60 -23.17 15.07
C PRO A 17 10.20 -21.89 14.33
N PRO A 18 9.41 -20.99 14.96
CA PRO A 18 9.09 -19.71 14.37
C PRO A 18 10.37 -18.89 14.18
N THR A 19 10.58 -18.40 12.97
CA THR A 19 11.75 -17.59 12.62
C THR A 19 11.36 -16.18 12.23
N CYS A 20 12.27 -15.24 12.48
CA CYS A 20 12.12 -13.85 12.10
C CYS A 20 11.90 -13.73 10.59
N LEU A 21 10.87 -12.99 10.18
CA LEU A 21 10.50 -12.80 8.78
C LEU A 21 11.65 -12.18 7.95
N HIS A 22 12.55 -11.42 8.59
CA HIS A 22 13.66 -10.71 7.94
C HIS A 22 15.00 -11.46 8.00
N CYS A 23 15.48 -11.80 9.20
CA CYS A 23 16.82 -12.36 9.40
C CYS A 23 16.83 -13.87 9.71
N GLU A 24 15.67 -14.50 9.75
CA GLU A 24 15.50 -15.95 9.98
C GLU A 24 15.99 -16.46 11.36
N SER A 25 16.36 -15.56 12.27
CA SER A 25 16.70 -15.92 13.65
C SER A 25 15.49 -16.51 14.39
N PRO A 26 15.68 -17.46 15.33
CA PRO A 26 14.59 -18.01 16.13
C PRO A 26 13.81 -16.92 16.89
N LEU A 27 12.51 -17.12 17.03
CA LEU A 27 11.62 -16.23 17.78
C LEU A 27 11.25 -16.84 19.13
N LEU A 28 11.13 -15.98 20.13
CA LEU A 28 10.69 -16.36 21.48
C LEU A 28 9.16 -16.54 21.58
N GLN A 29 8.41 -15.93 20.66
CA GLN A 29 6.94 -15.96 20.62
C GLN A 29 6.49 -16.36 19.22
N ARG A 30 5.54 -17.30 19.13
CA ARG A 30 5.00 -17.79 17.84
C ARG A 30 4.32 -16.71 17.01
N ASP A 31 3.63 -15.78 17.65
CA ASP A 31 2.87 -14.73 16.97
C ASP A 31 3.72 -13.52 16.56
N ALA A 32 5.00 -13.49 16.94
CA ALA A 32 5.91 -12.44 16.54
C ALA A 32 6.28 -12.59 15.05
N LEU A 33 6.32 -11.48 14.31
CA LEU A 33 6.82 -11.46 12.93
C LEU A 33 8.33 -11.21 12.85
N PHE A 34 8.88 -10.50 13.83
CA PHE A 34 10.27 -10.06 13.86
C PHE A 34 10.91 -10.36 15.21
N CYS A 35 12.21 -10.67 15.21
CA CYS A 35 12.99 -10.68 16.44
C CYS A 35 13.17 -9.24 16.95
N THR A 36 13.63 -9.07 18.19
CA THR A 36 13.79 -7.75 18.82
C THR A 36 14.56 -6.76 17.94
N THR A 37 15.73 -7.16 17.43
CA THR A 37 16.56 -6.30 16.57
C THR A 37 15.87 -5.90 15.27
N CYS A 38 15.16 -6.83 14.61
CA CYS A 38 14.41 -6.49 13.39
C CYS A 38 13.15 -5.66 13.71
N GLY A 39 12.55 -5.86 14.89
CA GLY A 39 11.43 -5.06 15.37
C GLY A 39 11.80 -3.61 15.65
N GLU A 40 13.00 -3.36 16.17
CA GLU A 40 13.54 -2.00 16.37
C GLU A 40 13.70 -1.24 15.03
N LEU A 41 14.00 -1.96 13.94
CA LEU A 41 14.06 -1.40 12.59
C LEU A 41 12.67 -1.14 11.97
N MET A 42 11.58 -1.58 12.61
CA MET A 42 10.21 -1.24 12.23
C MET A 42 9.76 0.08 12.88
N THR A 43 10.66 1.06 12.95
CA THR A 43 10.38 2.42 13.42
C THR A 43 9.86 3.28 12.28
N LEU A 44 8.74 3.98 12.51
CA LEU A 44 8.10 4.82 11.50
C LEU A 44 9.02 5.95 11.02
N THR A 45 8.94 6.27 9.73
CA THR A 45 9.72 7.36 9.15
C THR A 45 9.27 8.71 9.73
N PRO A 46 10.18 9.51 10.31
CA PRO A 46 9.84 10.82 10.88
C PRO A 46 9.30 11.78 9.82
N HIS A 47 7.99 12.01 9.80
CA HIS A 47 7.35 12.77 8.71
C HIS A 47 7.81 14.24 8.65
N HIS A 48 8.25 14.82 9.78
CA HIS A 48 8.70 16.21 9.87
C HIS A 48 10.05 16.47 9.20
N GLU A 49 10.83 15.43 8.94
CA GLU A 49 12.07 15.49 8.15
C GLU A 49 11.82 15.31 6.65
N ARG A 50 10.58 15.00 6.26
CA ARG A 50 10.18 14.72 4.89
C ARG A 50 9.41 15.87 4.29
N CYS A 51 9.39 15.92 2.96
CA CYS A 51 8.54 16.89 2.26
C CYS A 51 7.07 16.59 2.56
N PRO A 52 6.26 17.55 3.07
CA PRO A 52 4.85 17.31 3.37
C PRO A 52 3.99 17.01 2.14
N ARG A 53 4.51 17.27 0.92
CA ARG A 53 3.78 17.07 -0.35
C ARG A 53 4.12 15.78 -1.07
N CYS A 54 5.37 15.31 -1.00
CA CYS A 54 5.84 14.14 -1.77
C CYS A 54 6.63 13.12 -0.96
N PHE A 55 6.80 13.38 0.35
CA PHE A 55 7.56 12.56 1.30
C PHE A 55 9.05 12.37 0.97
N SER A 56 9.62 13.18 0.08
CA SER A 56 11.04 13.11 -0.27
C SER A 56 11.95 13.49 0.91
N ALA A 57 13.07 12.76 1.04
CA ALA A 57 14.19 13.09 1.93
C ALA A 57 14.90 14.40 1.53
N HIS A 58 14.78 14.81 0.27
CA HIS A 58 15.41 16.02 -0.26
C HIS A 58 14.61 17.30 0.07
N TYR A 59 14.03 17.34 1.26
CA TYR A 59 13.29 18.49 1.77
C TYR A 59 14.20 19.34 2.65
N ASN A 60 14.39 20.61 2.25
CA ASN A 60 15.05 21.57 3.11
C ASN A 60 14.00 22.18 4.04
N THR A 61 13.95 21.72 5.29
CA THR A 61 13.01 22.17 6.32
C THR A 61 13.14 23.68 6.61
N ARG A 62 14.38 24.21 6.66
CA ARG A 62 14.65 25.64 6.91
C ARG A 62 14.11 26.54 5.79
N ARG A 63 14.31 26.16 4.53
CA ARG A 63 13.87 26.92 3.35
C ARG A 63 12.45 26.56 2.91
N ARG A 64 11.84 25.54 3.50
CA ARG A 64 10.56 24.94 3.10
C ARG A 64 10.50 24.59 1.61
N LYS A 65 11.62 24.15 1.03
CA LYS A 65 11.76 23.84 -0.41
C LYS A 65 12.08 22.36 -0.61
N CYS A 66 11.44 21.75 -1.60
CA CYS A 66 11.74 20.39 -2.06
C CYS A 66 12.11 20.43 -3.55
N SER A 67 13.29 19.92 -3.89
CA SER A 67 13.80 19.88 -5.28
C SER A 67 12.91 19.05 -6.22
N GLN A 68 12.20 18.07 -5.68
CA GLN A 68 11.27 17.24 -6.45
C GLN A 68 9.96 17.99 -6.74
N CYS A 69 9.39 18.69 -5.76
CA CYS A 69 8.15 19.46 -5.95
C CYS A 69 8.34 20.75 -6.77
N THR A 70 9.55 21.28 -6.87
CA THR A 70 9.81 22.45 -7.74
C THR A 70 9.80 22.09 -9.22
N LYS A 71 10.12 20.84 -9.58
CA LYS A 71 10.15 20.38 -10.98
C LYS A 71 8.75 20.08 -11.52
N GLU A 72 7.83 19.65 -10.66
CA GLU A 72 6.49 19.23 -11.07
C GLU A 72 5.48 19.57 -9.98
N LYS A 73 4.35 20.18 -10.37
CA LYS A 73 3.26 20.50 -9.44
C LYS A 73 2.69 19.20 -8.85
N PRO A 74 2.66 19.04 -7.51
CA PRO A 74 2.09 17.86 -6.89
C PRO A 74 0.58 17.76 -7.14
N ILE A 75 0.12 16.57 -7.50
CA ILE A 75 -1.31 16.23 -7.65
C ILE A 75 -1.96 16.07 -6.28
N PHE A 76 -1.24 15.50 -5.33
CA PHE A 76 -1.69 15.25 -3.97
C PHE A 76 -1.46 16.48 -3.08
N LYS A 77 -2.36 16.72 -2.14
CA LYS A 77 -2.14 17.69 -1.04
C LYS A 77 -1.01 17.23 -0.13
N GLY A 78 -0.94 15.93 0.14
CA GLY A 78 0.15 15.29 0.88
C GLY A 78 0.36 13.85 0.43
N CYS A 79 1.62 13.42 0.48
CA CYS A 79 1.99 12.02 0.35
C CYS A 79 2.82 11.62 1.57
N ALA A 80 2.63 10.40 2.03
CA ALA A 80 3.39 9.83 3.14
C ALA A 80 3.66 8.34 2.92
N SER A 81 4.70 7.85 3.59
CA SER A 81 5.01 6.43 3.68
C SER A 81 5.32 6.08 5.13
N ALA A 82 4.99 4.85 5.54
CA ALA A 82 5.33 4.39 6.88
C ALA A 82 6.85 4.18 7.03
N PHE A 83 7.50 3.66 6.00
CA PHE A 83 8.91 3.28 6.01
C PHE A 83 9.67 3.70 4.75
N GLU A 84 10.99 3.68 4.83
CA GLU A 84 11.85 3.53 3.66
C GLU A 84 11.85 2.06 3.20
N TYR A 85 12.11 1.84 1.91
CA TYR A 85 12.13 0.52 1.30
C TYR A 85 13.47 -0.18 1.52
N GLU A 86 13.76 -0.46 2.79
CA GLU A 86 14.96 -1.17 3.23
C GLU A 86 14.62 -2.12 4.39
N GLY A 87 15.58 -2.96 4.77
CA GLY A 87 15.50 -3.79 5.98
C GLY A 87 14.21 -4.64 6.11
N PRO A 88 13.69 -4.80 7.34
CA PRO A 88 12.47 -5.55 7.62
C PRO A 88 11.21 -5.06 6.87
N PRO A 89 10.94 -3.74 6.73
CA PRO A 89 9.83 -3.27 5.90
C PRO A 89 9.88 -3.77 4.45
N ALA A 90 11.05 -3.71 3.81
CA ALA A 90 11.21 -4.22 2.44
C ALA A 90 10.98 -5.74 2.36
N THR A 91 11.46 -6.51 3.33
CA THR A 91 11.21 -7.96 3.37
C THR A 91 9.73 -8.27 3.55
N LEU A 92 9.02 -7.55 4.43
CA LEU A 92 7.58 -7.72 4.62
C LEU A 92 6.84 -7.52 3.29
N ILE A 93 7.13 -6.44 2.56
CA ILE A 93 6.52 -6.19 1.25
C ILE A 93 6.86 -7.29 0.24
N LYS A 94 8.11 -7.75 0.18
CA LYS A 94 8.51 -8.84 -0.73
C LYS A 94 7.75 -10.14 -0.41
N LYS A 95 7.66 -10.52 0.86
CA LYS A 95 6.89 -11.69 1.33
C LYS A 95 5.42 -11.56 0.96
N MET A 96 4.85 -10.38 1.15
CA MET A 96 3.48 -10.07 0.73
C MET A 96 3.32 -10.02 -0.80
N LYS A 97 4.35 -9.72 -1.61
CA LYS A 97 4.25 -9.66 -3.09
C LYS A 97 4.43 -10.99 -3.79
N TYR A 98 5.32 -11.83 -3.27
CA TYR A 98 5.85 -12.98 -3.99
C TYR A 98 5.64 -14.32 -3.29
N HIS A 99 5.39 -14.33 -1.97
CA HIS A 99 5.23 -15.56 -1.18
C HIS A 99 3.78 -15.85 -0.79
N ARG A 100 2.81 -15.10 -1.35
CA ARG A 100 1.37 -15.26 -1.10
C ARG A 100 1.00 -15.27 0.39
N GLN A 101 1.53 -14.31 1.15
CA GLN A 101 1.28 -14.14 2.57
C GLN A 101 0.37 -12.91 2.82
N PRO A 102 -0.93 -12.96 2.47
CA PRO A 102 -1.84 -11.82 2.62
C PRO A 102 -2.10 -11.46 4.09
N PHE A 103 -1.90 -12.39 5.02
CA PHE A 103 -2.05 -12.15 6.46
C PHE A 103 -1.12 -11.05 6.99
N LEU A 104 0.02 -10.82 6.31
CA LEU A 104 0.96 -9.73 6.63
C LEU A 104 0.36 -8.33 6.41
N ALA A 105 -0.67 -8.22 5.56
CA ALA A 105 -1.31 -6.93 5.26
C ALA A 105 -1.95 -6.29 6.48
N LYS A 106 -2.44 -7.09 7.45
CA LYS A 106 -3.03 -6.57 8.70
C LYS A 106 -1.98 -5.83 9.53
N GLY A 107 -0.80 -6.41 9.72
CA GLY A 107 0.30 -5.75 10.43
C GLY A 107 0.82 -4.53 9.67
N ALA A 108 1.01 -4.65 8.35
CA ALA A 108 1.46 -3.54 7.52
C ALA A 108 0.48 -2.37 7.49
N GLY A 109 -0.82 -2.64 7.37
CA GLY A 109 -1.87 -1.63 7.42
C GLY A 109 -1.99 -0.97 8.79
N ALA A 110 -1.70 -1.68 9.89
CA ALA A 110 -1.63 -1.10 11.22
C ALA A 110 -0.48 -0.07 11.32
N TYR A 111 0.71 -0.38 10.79
CA TYR A 111 1.79 0.61 10.72
C TYR A 111 1.45 1.82 9.84
N MET A 112 0.79 1.60 8.70
CA MET A 112 0.32 2.71 7.87
C MET A 112 -0.71 3.57 8.60
N THR A 113 -1.60 2.95 9.39
CA THR A 113 -2.56 3.70 10.22
C THR A 113 -1.84 4.48 11.31
N ALA A 114 -0.87 3.87 11.99
CA ALA A 114 -0.03 4.55 12.98
C ALA A 114 0.73 5.74 12.38
N GLN A 115 1.25 5.61 11.16
CA GLN A 115 1.84 6.75 10.47
C GLN A 115 0.78 7.81 10.13
N LEU A 116 -0.38 7.41 9.62
CA LEU A 116 -1.47 8.33 9.24
C LEU A 116 -1.91 9.23 10.39
N ILE A 117 -2.07 8.67 11.60
CA ILE A 117 -2.47 9.43 12.79
C ILE A 117 -1.41 10.42 13.28
N THR A 118 -0.14 10.25 12.90
CA THR A 118 0.91 11.23 13.22
C THR A 118 0.92 12.42 12.26
N LEU A 119 0.25 12.30 11.11
CA LEU A 119 0.20 13.36 10.10
C LEU A 119 -0.89 14.36 10.48
N ASP A 120 -0.60 15.64 10.29
CA ASP A 120 -1.59 16.73 10.41
C ASP A 120 -2.49 16.80 9.17
N TRP A 121 -3.15 15.68 8.86
CA TRP A 121 -4.07 15.54 7.73
C TRP A 121 -5.51 15.41 8.24
N PRO A 122 -6.50 15.92 7.49
CA PRO A 122 -7.88 15.60 7.78
C PRO A 122 -8.11 14.08 7.63
N LEU A 123 -9.00 13.52 8.45
CA LEU A 123 -9.47 12.16 8.23
C LEU A 123 -10.10 12.06 6.83
N PRO A 124 -9.77 11.04 6.03
CA PRO A 124 -10.36 10.87 4.73
C PRO A 124 -11.84 10.48 4.85
N ASP A 125 -12.68 10.98 3.95
CA ASP A 125 -14.05 10.51 3.81
C ASP A 125 -14.07 9.09 3.23
N ILE A 126 -13.07 8.76 2.41
CA ILE A 126 -13.01 7.53 1.64
C ILE A 126 -11.57 7.10 1.33
N ILE A 127 -11.35 5.79 1.30
CA ILE A 127 -10.06 5.20 0.94
C ILE A 127 -10.19 4.47 -0.39
N VAL A 128 -9.23 4.69 -1.29
CA VAL A 128 -9.20 4.06 -2.60
C VAL A 128 -7.87 3.31 -2.75
N PRO A 129 -7.88 1.98 -2.94
CA PRO A 129 -6.66 1.25 -3.21
C PRO A 129 -6.21 1.45 -4.66
N VAL A 130 -4.90 1.53 -4.88
CA VAL A 130 -4.31 1.50 -6.22
C VAL A 130 -4.66 0.17 -6.92
N PRO A 131 -5.09 0.21 -8.20
CA PRO A 131 -5.50 -0.99 -8.91
C PRO A 131 -4.30 -1.85 -9.31
N MET A 132 -4.48 -3.15 -9.22
CA MET A 132 -3.55 -4.12 -9.77
C MET A 132 -4.00 -4.57 -11.17
N PRO A 133 -3.08 -4.73 -12.14
CA PRO A 133 -3.41 -5.36 -13.41
C PRO A 133 -3.98 -6.77 -13.22
N ARG A 134 -5.01 -7.13 -13.99
CA ARG A 134 -5.72 -8.42 -13.86
C ARG A 134 -4.80 -9.64 -13.90
N MET A 135 -3.76 -9.64 -14.76
CA MET A 135 -2.81 -10.75 -14.83
C MET A 135 -1.99 -10.90 -13.54
N ARG A 136 -1.55 -9.80 -12.96
CA ARG A 136 -0.87 -9.82 -11.66
C ARG A 136 -1.81 -10.26 -10.54
N LEU A 137 -3.08 -9.83 -10.59
CA LEU A 137 -4.08 -10.28 -9.63
C LEU A 137 -4.30 -11.80 -9.70
N ILE A 138 -4.38 -12.39 -10.90
CA ILE A 138 -4.49 -13.84 -11.09
C ILE A 138 -3.25 -14.57 -10.56
N GLN A 139 -2.05 -14.10 -10.94
CA GLN A 139 -0.80 -14.74 -10.55
C GLN A 139 -0.58 -14.72 -9.02
N ARG A 140 -0.99 -13.62 -8.38
CA ARG A 140 -0.72 -13.31 -6.97
C ARG A 140 -1.85 -13.72 -6.03
N GLY A 141 -3.09 -13.76 -6.53
CA GLY A 141 -4.31 -14.11 -5.79
C GLY A 141 -5.00 -12.94 -5.09
N TYR A 142 -4.34 -11.79 -4.90
CA TYR A 142 -4.89 -10.63 -4.19
C TYR A 142 -4.22 -9.31 -4.60
N ASN A 143 -4.88 -8.19 -4.27
CA ASN A 143 -4.33 -6.85 -4.39
C ASN A 143 -3.82 -6.36 -3.01
N GLN A 144 -2.50 -6.20 -2.84
CA GLN A 144 -1.91 -5.72 -1.59
C GLN A 144 -2.45 -4.37 -1.16
N ALA A 145 -2.52 -3.42 -2.10
CA ALA A 145 -3.01 -2.08 -1.84
C ALA A 145 -4.44 -2.11 -1.27
N LYS A 146 -5.27 -3.06 -1.73
CA LYS A 146 -6.62 -3.28 -1.23
C LYS A 146 -6.63 -3.80 0.20
N LEU A 147 -5.84 -4.82 0.52
CA LEU A 147 -5.76 -5.37 1.88
C LEU A 147 -5.22 -4.34 2.89
N LEU A 148 -4.24 -3.53 2.46
CA LEU A 148 -3.72 -2.41 3.26
C LEU A 148 -4.80 -1.35 3.49
N ALA A 149 -5.52 -0.96 2.43
CA ALA A 149 -6.62 0.01 2.51
C ALA A 149 -7.76 -0.48 3.42
N GLU A 150 -8.15 -1.75 3.32
CA GLU A 150 -9.17 -2.39 4.17
C GLU A 150 -8.77 -2.38 5.64
N THR A 151 -7.49 -2.65 5.95
CA THR A 151 -6.98 -2.57 7.32
C THR A 151 -7.06 -1.14 7.87
N ILE A 152 -6.63 -0.14 7.08
CA ILE A 152 -6.71 1.27 7.47
C ILE A 152 -8.17 1.67 7.67
N GLY A 153 -9.02 1.43 6.67
CA GLY A 153 -10.45 1.80 6.68
C GLY A 153 -11.22 1.18 7.84
N HIS A 154 -10.93 -0.08 8.17
CA HIS A 154 -11.47 -0.71 9.37
C HIS A 154 -11.05 0.03 10.65
N THR A 155 -9.78 0.42 10.75
CA THR A 155 -9.23 1.04 11.97
C THR A 155 -9.71 2.48 12.18
N ILE A 156 -9.89 3.25 11.10
CA ILE A 156 -10.37 4.65 11.17
C ILE A 156 -11.86 4.80 10.83
N GLU A 157 -12.58 3.68 10.70
CA GLU A 157 -14.01 3.60 10.38
C GLU A 157 -14.41 4.34 9.10
N ARG A 158 -13.65 4.12 8.02
CA ARG A 158 -13.90 4.73 6.69
C ARG A 158 -14.12 3.70 5.59
N PRO A 159 -15.03 3.99 4.64
CA PRO A 159 -15.32 3.09 3.54
C PRO A 159 -14.10 2.97 2.61
N VAL A 160 -13.89 1.75 2.11
CA VAL A 160 -12.90 1.46 1.08
C VAL A 160 -13.61 1.19 -0.24
N LEU A 161 -13.34 2.00 -1.25
CA LEU A 161 -13.93 1.83 -2.58
C LEU A 161 -12.87 1.40 -3.61
N ASP A 162 -12.98 0.16 -4.04
CA ASP A 162 -12.21 -0.41 -5.16
C ASP A 162 -12.83 0.02 -6.50
N ILE A 163 -12.67 1.31 -6.82
CA ILE A 163 -13.27 1.94 -8.02
C ILE A 163 -12.30 2.16 -9.17
N LEU A 164 -11.00 1.95 -8.95
CA LEU A 164 -9.99 2.06 -10.01
C LEU A 164 -9.81 0.72 -10.72
N ASN A 165 -9.56 0.77 -12.01
CA ASN A 165 -9.25 -0.39 -12.83
C ASN A 165 -7.98 -0.14 -13.64
N LYS A 166 -7.13 -1.15 -13.73
CA LYS A 166 -5.94 -1.13 -14.59
C LYS A 166 -5.99 -2.35 -15.51
N PRO A 167 -6.37 -2.19 -16.78
CA PRO A 167 -6.37 -3.27 -17.75
C PRO A 167 -4.96 -3.86 -17.90
N SER A 168 -4.88 -5.17 -18.09
CA SER A 168 -3.64 -5.83 -18.54
C SER A 168 -3.37 -5.43 -20.00
N GLY A 169 -2.10 -5.31 -20.37
CA GLY A 169 -1.68 -4.85 -21.69
C GLY A 169 -1.79 -5.83 -22.84
N GLU A 170 -2.17 -7.09 -22.61
CA GLU A 170 -2.09 -8.13 -23.63
C GLU A 170 -3.33 -9.04 -23.61
N TYR A 171 -3.81 -9.38 -24.81
CA TYR A 171 -4.65 -10.54 -25.09
C TYR A 171 -3.78 -11.58 -25.82
N PRO A 172 -3.86 -12.89 -25.52
CA PRO A 172 -3.38 -13.92 -26.42
C PRO A 172 -4.29 -13.97 -27.66
N GLN A 173 -3.66 -14.06 -28.83
CA GLN A 173 -4.31 -14.46 -30.06
C GLN A 173 -4.94 -15.85 -29.89
N THR A 174 -6.26 -15.94 -29.90
CA THR A 174 -7.05 -16.99 -30.57
C THR A 174 -8.54 -16.74 -30.32
N GLY A 175 -9.34 -16.95 -31.36
CA GLY A 175 -10.64 -16.32 -31.55
C GLY A 175 -11.66 -16.54 -30.44
N GLN A 176 -12.29 -15.44 -30.00
CA GLN A 176 -13.75 -15.32 -29.88
C GLN A 176 -14.16 -13.90 -29.44
N SER A 177 -15.19 -13.38 -30.13
CA SER A 177 -15.95 -12.13 -29.91
C SER A 177 -15.33 -10.79 -30.37
N LEU A 178 -15.27 -10.65 -31.70
CA LEU A 178 -15.33 -9.38 -32.43
C LEU A 178 -16.70 -8.71 -32.22
N ARG A 179 -16.82 -7.80 -31.24
CA ARG A 179 -17.68 -6.58 -31.24
C ARG A 179 -17.82 -6.06 -29.80
N GLN A 180 -17.42 -4.81 -29.58
CA GLN A 180 -17.61 -3.96 -28.38
C GLN A 180 -16.56 -3.91 -27.26
N ARG A 181 -15.41 -4.57 -27.34
CA ARG A 181 -14.30 -4.17 -26.44
C ARG A 181 -13.47 -3.11 -27.13
N LYS A 182 -13.72 -1.83 -26.79
CA LYS A 182 -12.72 -0.77 -26.98
C LYS A 182 -11.45 -1.29 -26.31
N THR A 183 -10.49 -1.74 -27.10
CA THR A 183 -9.17 -2.15 -26.65
C THR A 183 -8.51 -0.90 -26.10
N MET A 184 -8.69 -0.69 -24.80
CA MET A 184 -8.02 0.39 -24.11
C MET A 184 -6.51 0.14 -24.19
N PRO A 185 -5.71 1.18 -24.46
CA PRO A 185 -4.28 1.05 -24.44
C PRO A 185 -3.81 0.42 -23.12
N PRO A 186 -2.83 -0.50 -23.18
CA PRO A 186 -2.20 -1.10 -22.01
C PRO A 186 -1.87 -0.07 -20.94
N GLY A 187 -2.29 -0.34 -19.70
CA GLY A 187 -1.86 0.44 -18.55
C GLY A 187 -2.59 1.76 -18.29
N ILE A 188 -3.59 2.15 -19.11
CA ILE A 188 -4.46 3.28 -18.79
C ILE A 188 -5.36 2.93 -17.60
N ILE A 189 -5.30 3.76 -16.56
CA ILE A 189 -6.14 3.61 -15.37
C ILE A 189 -7.50 4.26 -15.62
N THR A 190 -8.58 3.58 -15.24
CA THR A 190 -9.97 4.06 -15.38
C THR A 190 -10.76 3.93 -14.09
N LEU A 191 -11.87 4.66 -14.03
CA LEU A 191 -12.88 4.50 -12.99
C LEU A 191 -13.97 3.52 -13.42
N LYS A 192 -14.38 2.66 -12.49
CA LYS A 192 -15.51 1.73 -12.64
C LYS A 192 -16.86 2.46 -12.54
N LYS A 193 -16.89 3.61 -11.83
CA LYS A 193 -18.07 4.45 -11.61
C LYS A 193 -17.63 5.92 -11.59
N LYS A 194 -18.44 6.80 -12.19
CA LYS A 194 -18.18 8.25 -12.29
C LYS A 194 -18.87 9.04 -11.18
N ASN A 195 -18.34 10.23 -10.87
CA ASN A 195 -18.81 11.21 -9.91
C ASN A 195 -18.96 10.70 -8.47
N VAL A 196 -18.33 9.58 -8.12
CA VAL A 196 -18.47 8.96 -6.78
C VAL A 196 -17.63 9.69 -5.72
N LEU A 197 -16.59 10.42 -6.14
CA LEU A 197 -15.60 11.02 -5.25
C LEU A 197 -15.71 12.55 -5.13
N ASN A 198 -16.73 13.15 -5.76
CA ASN A 198 -16.84 14.60 -5.85
C ASN A 198 -16.97 15.26 -4.47
N ASN A 199 -16.16 16.28 -4.23
CA ASN A 199 -16.06 17.06 -3.00
C ASN A 199 -15.66 16.24 -1.75
N LEU A 200 -15.10 15.03 -1.94
CA LEU A 200 -14.60 14.21 -0.83
C LEU A 200 -13.09 14.39 -0.63
N THR A 201 -12.64 14.09 0.59
CA THR A 201 -11.24 13.84 0.93
C THR A 201 -10.93 12.36 0.72
N VAL A 202 -10.06 12.07 -0.24
CA VAL A 202 -9.73 10.72 -0.68
C VAL A 202 -8.31 10.36 -0.26
N LEU A 203 -8.15 9.22 0.41
CA LEU A 203 -6.85 8.61 0.67
C LEU A 203 -6.57 7.51 -0.35
N LEU A 204 -5.59 7.74 -1.22
CA LEU A 204 -5.10 6.74 -2.17
C LEU A 204 -4.03 5.87 -1.50
N VAL A 205 -4.21 4.56 -1.50
CA VAL A 205 -3.34 3.61 -0.79
C VAL A 205 -2.59 2.71 -1.78
N ASP A 206 -1.28 2.55 -1.60
CA ASP A 206 -0.44 1.59 -2.34
C ASP A 206 0.56 0.90 -1.39
N ASP A 207 1.26 -0.12 -1.86
CA ASP A 207 2.29 -0.78 -1.05
C ASP A 207 3.64 -0.02 -1.08
N VAL A 208 4.12 0.38 -2.25
CA VAL A 208 5.43 1.03 -2.42
C VAL A 208 5.34 2.16 -3.42
N ILE A 209 5.87 3.33 -3.05
CA ILE A 209 6.09 4.42 -3.98
C ILE A 209 7.56 4.49 -4.42
N THR A 210 7.79 4.40 -5.73
CA THR A 210 9.09 4.67 -6.35
C THR A 210 9.10 6.06 -6.97
N THR A 211 8.82 6.14 -8.28
CA THR A 211 8.64 7.41 -9.01
C THR A 211 7.29 8.07 -8.73
N GLY A 212 6.34 7.32 -8.16
CA GLY A 212 4.95 7.75 -7.99
C GLY A 212 4.12 7.76 -9.26
N THR A 213 4.63 7.24 -10.39
CA THR A 213 3.91 7.26 -11.68
C THR A 213 2.51 6.64 -11.57
N THR A 214 2.38 5.47 -10.92
CA THR A 214 1.08 4.80 -10.75
C THR A 214 0.13 5.62 -9.90
N LEU A 215 0.57 6.12 -8.75
CA LEU A 215 -0.24 6.99 -7.89
C LEU A 215 -0.69 8.25 -8.65
N LYS A 216 0.22 8.91 -9.37
CA LYS A 216 -0.11 10.08 -10.20
C LYS A 216 -1.13 9.75 -11.28
N GLN A 217 -1.02 8.61 -11.96
CA GLN A 217 -2.02 8.16 -12.93
C GLN A 217 -3.38 7.98 -12.27
N CYS A 218 -3.45 7.30 -11.13
CA CYS A 218 -4.69 7.14 -10.36
C CYS A 218 -5.28 8.48 -9.95
N GLY A 219 -4.46 9.38 -9.40
CA GLY A 219 -4.89 10.70 -8.95
C GLY A 219 -5.41 11.57 -10.10
N LYS A 220 -4.75 11.55 -11.27
CA LYS A 220 -5.26 12.22 -12.48
C LYS A 220 -6.61 11.65 -12.90
N THR A 221 -6.72 10.32 -13.02
CA THR A 221 -7.99 9.68 -13.39
C THR A 221 -9.13 10.06 -12.44
N ILE A 222 -8.86 10.20 -11.14
CA ILE A 222 -9.85 10.65 -10.16
C ILE A 222 -10.22 12.12 -10.35
N LEU A 223 -9.23 13.01 -10.47
CA LEU A 223 -9.47 14.45 -10.62
C LEU A 223 -10.13 14.83 -11.95
N ASP A 224 -9.89 14.06 -13.00
CA ASP A 224 -10.52 14.24 -14.32
C ASP A 224 -12.02 13.91 -14.29
N ASP A 225 -12.47 13.10 -13.32
CA ASP A 225 -13.88 12.74 -13.12
C ASP A 225 -14.63 13.75 -12.26
N GLY A 226 -13.93 14.44 -11.35
CA GLY A 226 -14.48 15.56 -10.60
C GLY A 226 -13.58 16.09 -9.49
N PRO A 227 -13.93 17.28 -8.92
CA PRO A 227 -13.12 17.92 -7.90
C PRO A 227 -13.13 17.10 -6.61
N CYS A 228 -11.96 16.84 -6.04
CA CYS A 228 -11.80 16.21 -4.73
C CYS A 228 -10.45 16.58 -4.12
N THR A 229 -10.25 16.26 -2.85
CA THR A 229 -8.95 16.42 -2.18
C THR A 229 -8.23 15.09 -2.13
N LEU A 230 -7.03 15.00 -2.71
CA LEU A 230 -6.26 13.76 -2.74
C LEU A 230 -5.09 13.77 -1.77
N TYR A 231 -5.00 12.72 -0.95
CA TYR A 231 -3.83 12.32 -0.18
C TYR A 231 -3.35 10.94 -0.66
N ALA A 232 -2.08 10.63 -0.46
CA ALA A 232 -1.54 9.30 -0.78
C ALA A 232 -0.75 8.72 0.39
N MET A 233 -0.97 7.44 0.68
CA MET A 233 -0.26 6.71 1.72
C MET A 233 0.29 5.40 1.18
N THR A 234 1.57 5.15 1.41
CA THR A 234 2.19 3.85 1.08
C THR A 234 2.86 3.21 2.27
N PHE A 235 3.10 1.90 2.20
CA PHE A 235 3.86 1.23 3.24
C PHE A 235 5.34 1.63 3.17
N CYS A 236 5.94 1.58 1.98
CA CYS A 236 7.32 2.02 1.77
C CYS A 236 7.47 3.12 0.71
N LYS A 237 8.57 3.86 0.80
CA LYS A 237 9.13 4.72 -0.25
C LYS A 237 10.55 4.25 -0.62
N THR A 238 10.92 4.32 -1.90
CA THR A 238 12.33 4.15 -2.33
C THR A 238 13.03 5.49 -2.50
#